data_AF-A0A1F9NEC6-F1
#
_entry.id   AF-A0A1F9NEC6-F1
#
_cell.length_a   1.000
_cell.length_b   1.000
_cell.length_c   1.000
_cell.angle_alpha   90.00
_cell.angle_beta   90.00
_cell.angle_gamma   90.00
#
_symmetry.space_group_name_H-M   'P 1'
#
loop_
_entity.id
_entity.type
_entity.pdbx_description
1 polymer ?
#
loop_
_entity_poly.entity_id
_entity_poly.type
_entity_poly.pdbx_seq_one_letter_code
_entity_poly.pdbx_strand_id
1 'polypeptide(L)'
;MKNRKKKVSSGIAGLNRMLNGLFIGDNVIWYDDAGSLASEFSMKFIKESQKQKRSIIYVSFDRSPRNLIEKLGLLAENQDLIILDCFTNGKGDKSDVFNKFYEKDGAQWPYKVIKVTQPESTQAVSEAILGLHKTLTGDVRFVFESLTGMADLWEGEDHILKFYSHTCPQLYELDTIAYWMIEKDAHSGKLKAHINQIAQVVIDLSIKQGKKLIKLLKAENRSPGSLGKFFDYTEDGGDILIEGEKPRNIQADIGSAVRNYRKLQGMSQKELSELVGVTSSNISQIESNLIFPSIPALYKLAEHLSVDVGSFFQEKSALEKIIFQESDGVKINLATSDKKNLDIIQLTPFDIKGKVDLFRISIFPGKKLSSHFFLFKGEEAGYVLSGEIDMVYKDQTCSLKPGNTVYLNTFSPSLWQNKKEETAVLLWMKIK
;
A
#
# COMPACT_ATOMS: atom_id res chain seq x y z
N MET A 1 25.43 3.67 -20.19
CA MET A 1 24.03 3.44 -19.77
C MET A 1 24.02 3.44 -18.24
N LYS A 2 23.39 4.42 -17.56
CA LYS A 2 23.32 4.41 -16.08
C LYS A 2 22.56 3.15 -15.65
N ASN A 3 23.20 2.29 -14.84
CA ASN A 3 22.57 1.10 -14.27
C ASN A 3 21.30 1.54 -13.53
N ARG A 4 20.13 1.20 -14.09
CA ARG A 4 18.86 1.59 -13.49
C ARG A 4 18.65 0.69 -12.28
N LYS A 5 18.82 1.23 -11.07
CA LYS A 5 18.63 0.46 -9.83
C LYS A 5 17.24 -0.20 -9.82
N LYS A 6 17.16 -1.39 -9.24
CA LYS A 6 15.94 -2.22 -9.26
C LYS A 6 14.85 -1.56 -8.40
N LYS A 7 13.64 -1.45 -8.94
CA LYS A 7 12.46 -0.95 -8.22
C LYS A 7 11.84 -2.06 -7.36
N VAL A 8 11.42 -1.73 -6.14
CA VAL A 8 10.76 -2.63 -5.19
C VAL A 8 9.60 -1.94 -4.47
N SER A 9 8.71 -2.74 -3.86
CA SER A 9 7.58 -2.27 -3.07
C SER A 9 8.02 -1.85 -1.66
N SER A 10 7.43 -0.78 -1.14
CA SER A 10 7.49 -0.38 0.28
C SER A 10 6.53 -1.17 1.19
N GLY A 11 5.64 -1.98 0.61
CA GLY A 11 4.55 -2.64 1.33
C GLY A 11 3.30 -1.77 1.49
N ILE A 12 3.36 -0.49 1.08
CA ILE A 12 2.25 0.47 1.19
C ILE A 12 1.92 1.01 -0.20
N ALA A 13 0.71 0.74 -0.70
CA ALA A 13 0.31 1.09 -2.05
C ALA A 13 0.31 2.62 -2.31
N GLY A 14 -0.18 3.40 -1.34
CA GLY A 14 -0.17 4.86 -1.41
C GLY A 14 1.25 5.41 -1.50
N LEU A 15 2.16 4.88 -0.68
CA LEU A 15 3.56 5.31 -0.65
C LEU A 15 4.29 4.93 -1.94
N ASN A 16 4.06 3.72 -2.46
CA ASN A 16 4.59 3.29 -3.74
C ASN A 16 4.17 4.23 -4.88
N ARG A 17 2.96 4.78 -4.84
CA ARG A 17 2.50 5.75 -5.85
C ARG A 17 3.07 7.13 -5.63
N MET A 18 3.12 7.60 -4.39
CA MET A 18 3.78 8.86 -4.04
C MET A 18 5.25 8.88 -4.44
N LEU A 19 5.97 7.77 -4.23
CA LEU A 19 7.41 7.68 -4.51
C LEU A 19 7.73 7.22 -5.93
N ASN A 20 6.78 6.63 -6.66
CA ASN A 20 7.06 5.74 -7.79
C ASN A 20 7.89 4.50 -7.38
N GLY A 21 7.59 3.95 -6.19
CA GLY A 21 8.24 2.82 -5.54
C GLY A 21 9.60 3.16 -4.94
N LEU A 22 10.10 2.23 -4.13
CA LEU A 22 11.47 2.27 -3.63
C LEU A 22 12.40 1.72 -4.69
N PHE A 23 13.66 2.13 -4.63
CA PHE A 23 14.72 1.59 -5.42
C PHE A 23 15.76 0.99 -4.50
N ILE A 24 16.33 -0.15 -4.90
CA ILE A 24 17.55 -0.66 -4.29
C ILE A 24 18.58 0.48 -4.27
N GLY A 25 19.26 0.68 -3.14
CA GLY A 25 20.12 1.83 -2.88
C GLY A 25 19.44 3.00 -2.15
N ASP A 26 18.12 3.01 -1.96
CA ASP A 26 17.46 4.15 -1.31
C ASP A 26 17.80 4.24 0.18
N ASN A 27 18.41 5.36 0.57
CA ASN A 27 18.34 5.87 1.94
C ASN A 27 17.10 6.75 2.09
N VAL A 28 16.16 6.29 2.91
CA VAL A 28 14.84 6.88 3.12
C VAL A 28 14.78 7.49 4.52
N ILE A 29 14.74 8.82 4.58
CA ILE A 29 14.58 9.56 5.83
C ILE A 29 13.10 9.73 6.14
N TRP A 30 12.74 9.43 7.38
CA TRP A 30 11.42 9.65 7.96
C TRP A 30 11.56 10.67 9.10
N TYR A 31 11.17 11.92 8.83
CA TYR A 31 10.94 12.89 9.90
C TYR A 31 9.63 12.56 10.60
N ASP A 32 9.71 12.09 11.84
CA ASP A 32 8.57 11.67 12.66
C ASP A 32 8.22 12.78 13.65
N ASP A 33 6.95 13.17 13.65
CA ASP A 33 6.33 13.98 14.70
C ASP A 33 5.73 13.06 15.76
N ALA A 34 5.65 13.51 17.02
CA ALA A 34 5.17 12.66 18.10
C ALA A 34 3.74 12.15 17.82
N GLY A 35 3.56 10.82 17.76
CA GLY A 35 2.28 10.20 17.42
C GLY A 35 1.98 10.08 15.91
N SER A 36 2.93 10.46 15.05
CA SER A 36 2.82 10.33 13.59
C SER A 36 3.23 8.95 13.05
N LEU A 37 3.51 8.01 13.94
CA LEU A 37 3.55 6.58 13.63
C LEU A 37 4.57 6.17 12.56
N ALA A 38 5.75 6.81 12.46
CA ALA A 38 6.81 6.35 11.56
C ALA A 38 7.15 4.86 11.74
N SER A 39 7.03 4.33 12.97
CA SER A 39 7.24 2.92 13.23
C SER A 39 6.27 2.00 12.48
N GLU A 40 5.03 2.41 12.23
CA GLU A 40 4.07 1.59 11.47
C GLU A 40 4.49 1.44 10.01
N PHE A 41 5.04 2.51 9.41
CA PHE A 41 5.62 2.46 8.07
C PHE A 41 6.80 1.47 8.02
N SER A 42 7.65 1.46 9.06
CA SER A 42 8.75 0.51 9.17
C SER A 42 8.27 -0.94 9.29
N MET A 43 7.17 -1.19 10.02
CA MET A 43 6.60 -2.53 10.16
C MET A 43 6.03 -3.04 8.83
N LYS A 44 5.41 -2.18 8.03
CA LYS A 44 4.98 -2.53 6.66
C LYS A 44 6.16 -2.85 5.74
N PHE A 45 7.23 -2.07 5.85
CA PHE A 45 8.45 -2.34 5.11
C PHE A 45 9.07 -3.69 5.51
N ILE A 46 9.15 -4.01 6.81
CA ILE A 46 9.63 -5.31 7.31
C ILE A 46 8.75 -6.45 6.78
N LYS A 47 7.42 -6.33 6.89
CA LYS A 47 6.47 -7.34 6.41
C LYS A 47 6.64 -7.62 4.91
N GLU A 48 6.74 -6.58 4.09
CA GLU A 48 6.96 -6.73 2.65
C GLU A 48 8.33 -7.34 2.32
N SER A 49 9.33 -7.08 3.16
CA SER A 49 10.67 -7.67 3.05
C SER A 49 10.70 -9.16 3.32
N GLN A 50 10.02 -9.59 4.39
CA GLN A 50 9.86 -10.99 4.72
C GLN A 50 9.10 -11.74 3.63
N LYS A 51 8.03 -11.14 3.08
CA LYS A 51 7.29 -11.70 1.94
C LYS A 51 8.19 -11.93 0.72
N GLN A 52 9.18 -11.06 0.51
CA GLN A 52 10.15 -11.16 -0.57
C GLN A 52 11.39 -11.99 -0.21
N LYS A 53 11.42 -12.61 0.99
CA LYS A 53 12.54 -13.39 1.53
C LYS A 53 13.86 -12.62 1.49
N ARG A 54 13.83 -11.39 1.99
CA ARG A 54 15.01 -10.51 2.07
C ARG A 54 15.42 -10.31 3.51
N SER A 55 16.73 -10.38 3.74
CA SER A 55 17.29 -10.14 5.06
C SER A 55 17.07 -8.67 5.46
N ILE A 56 16.64 -8.48 6.69
CA ILE A 56 16.41 -7.18 7.31
C ILE A 56 17.29 -7.07 8.55
N ILE A 57 17.98 -5.95 8.71
CA ILE A 57 18.70 -5.59 9.92
C ILE A 57 17.95 -4.43 10.57
N TYR A 58 17.43 -4.66 11.77
CA TYR A 58 16.76 -3.66 12.60
C TYR A 58 17.75 -3.16 13.65
N VAL A 59 18.19 -1.92 13.53
CA VAL A 59 19.15 -1.31 14.46
C VAL A 59 18.39 -0.49 15.50
N SER A 60 18.39 -0.96 16.75
CA SER A 60 17.63 -0.32 17.83
C SER A 60 18.55 0.32 18.87
N PHE A 61 18.28 1.60 19.14
CA PHE A 61 18.95 2.40 20.18
C PHE A 61 18.02 2.77 21.34
N ASP A 62 16.70 2.78 21.10
CA ASP A 62 15.72 3.33 22.03
C ASP A 62 14.91 2.28 22.78
N ARG A 63 15.00 1.01 22.39
CA ARG A 63 14.21 -0.07 23.00
C ARG A 63 15.07 -1.25 23.39
N SER A 64 14.78 -1.81 24.56
CA SER A 64 15.30 -3.12 24.93
C SER A 64 14.82 -4.19 23.93
N PRO A 65 15.60 -5.28 23.73
CA PRO A 65 15.21 -6.37 22.85
C PRO A 65 13.80 -6.91 23.12
N ARG A 66 13.45 -7.08 24.41
CA ARG A 66 12.13 -7.57 24.81
C ARG A 66 10.99 -6.65 24.35
N ASN A 67 11.14 -5.34 24.58
CA ASN A 67 10.11 -4.36 24.22
C ASN A 67 9.98 -4.23 22.69
N LEU A 68 11.09 -4.32 21.96
CA LEU A 68 11.08 -4.29 20.51
C LEU A 68 10.42 -5.54 19.92
N ILE A 69 10.74 -6.73 20.45
CA ILE A 69 10.11 -8.00 20.04
C ILE A 69 8.60 -7.95 20.25
N GLU A 70 8.14 -7.48 21.42
CA GLU A 70 6.72 -7.32 21.71
C GLU A 70 6.03 -6.38 20.72
N LYS A 71 6.69 -5.25 20.39
CA LYS A 71 6.18 -4.29 19.39
C LYS A 71 6.10 -4.89 17.98
N LEU A 72 7.10 -5.67 17.58
CA LEU A 72 7.13 -6.32 16.27
C LEU A 72 6.15 -7.49 16.15
N GLY A 73 5.77 -8.11 17.28
CA GLY A 73 4.88 -9.26 17.32
C GLY A 73 5.36 -10.40 16.41
N LEU A 74 4.46 -10.93 15.58
CA LEU A 74 4.77 -12.01 14.63
C LEU A 74 5.86 -11.65 13.61
N LEU A 75 6.15 -10.36 13.38
CA LEU A 75 7.26 -9.97 12.50
C LEU A 75 8.63 -10.32 13.11
N ALA A 76 8.73 -10.37 14.45
CA ALA A 76 9.97 -10.74 15.12
C ALA A 76 10.32 -12.22 14.94
N GLU A 77 9.31 -13.08 14.79
CA GLU A 77 9.45 -14.54 14.62
C GLU A 77 9.87 -14.93 13.19
N ASN A 78 10.95 -14.33 12.70
CA ASN A 78 11.45 -14.55 11.36
C ASN A 78 12.99 -14.51 11.32
N GLN A 79 13.60 -15.57 10.80
CA GLN A 79 15.06 -15.72 10.73
C GLN A 79 15.75 -14.74 9.76
N ASP A 80 14.99 -14.16 8.82
CA ASP A 80 15.48 -13.12 7.94
C ASP A 80 15.53 -11.74 8.62
N LEU A 81 14.90 -11.57 9.79
CA LEU A 81 14.97 -10.34 10.58
C LEU A 81 16.01 -10.48 11.70
N ILE A 82 17.04 -9.63 11.65
CA ILE A 82 18.11 -9.57 12.64
C ILE A 82 18.00 -8.26 13.40
N ILE A 83 17.85 -8.33 14.71
CA ILE A 83 17.84 -7.17 15.59
C ILE A 83 19.29 -6.92 16.04
N LEU A 84 19.83 -5.76 15.69
CA LEU A 84 21.08 -5.25 16.21
C LEU A 84 20.78 -4.36 17.42
N ASP A 85 21.02 -4.90 18.60
CA ASP A 85 20.72 -4.27 19.89
C ASP A 85 21.88 -3.36 20.32
N CYS A 86 21.69 -2.06 20.11
CA CYS A 86 22.55 -1.00 20.63
C CYS A 86 22.02 -0.42 21.95
N PHE A 87 20.80 -0.79 22.37
CA PHE A 87 20.19 -0.27 23.58
C PHE A 87 20.83 -0.87 24.83
N THR A 88 20.95 -2.21 24.93
CA THR A 88 21.33 -2.89 26.19
C THR A 88 22.64 -2.36 26.79
N ASN A 89 23.66 -2.17 25.95
CA ASN A 89 24.95 -1.63 26.39
C ASN A 89 25.07 -0.10 26.23
N GLY A 90 24.10 0.53 25.58
CA GLY A 90 24.02 1.98 25.38
C GLY A 90 23.11 2.60 26.44
N LYS A 91 21.91 3.04 26.04
CA LYS A 91 20.92 3.65 26.95
C LYS A 91 20.45 2.73 28.09
N GLY A 92 20.56 1.41 27.92
CA GLY A 92 20.31 0.41 28.97
C GLY A 92 21.43 0.29 30.01
N ASP A 93 22.52 1.04 29.83
CA ASP A 93 23.64 1.20 30.76
C ASP A 93 24.23 -0.12 31.27
N LYS A 94 24.25 -1.14 30.41
CA LYS A 94 24.78 -2.48 30.71
C LYS A 94 24.11 -3.13 31.93
N SER A 95 22.90 -2.68 32.29
CA SER A 95 22.17 -3.17 33.46
C SER A 95 21.91 -4.68 33.36
N ASP A 96 22.07 -5.38 34.49
CA ASP A 96 21.75 -6.80 34.63
C ASP A 96 20.30 -7.10 34.22
N VAL A 97 19.39 -6.14 34.41
CA VAL A 97 17.97 -6.28 34.04
C VAL A 97 17.81 -6.57 32.55
N PHE A 98 18.56 -5.88 31.70
CA PHE A 98 18.52 -6.08 30.25
C PHE A 98 19.43 -7.22 29.80
N ASN A 99 20.57 -7.42 30.46
CA ASN A 99 21.50 -8.52 30.14
C ASN A 99 20.89 -9.91 30.36
N LYS A 100 19.97 -10.07 31.32
CA LYS A 100 19.19 -11.31 31.52
C LYS A 100 18.49 -11.84 30.28
N PHE A 101 18.19 -10.97 29.29
CA PHE A 101 17.64 -11.39 28.00
C PHE A 101 18.52 -12.43 27.28
N TYR A 102 19.84 -12.36 27.47
CA TYR A 102 20.82 -13.18 26.77
C TYR A 102 21.18 -14.49 27.50
N GLU A 103 20.72 -14.68 28.74
CA GLU A 103 21.08 -15.83 29.58
C GLU A 103 20.24 -17.08 29.32
N LYS A 104 19.03 -16.93 28.75
CA LYS A 104 18.04 -18.03 28.61
C LYS A 104 17.31 -17.96 27.26
N ASP A 105 17.94 -18.49 26.21
CA ASP A 105 17.37 -18.72 24.86
C ASP A 105 16.82 -17.50 24.09
N GLY A 106 16.67 -16.34 24.72
CA GLY A 106 16.06 -15.13 24.13
C GLY A 106 16.82 -14.55 22.94
N ALA A 107 18.12 -14.85 22.81
CA ALA A 107 18.95 -14.39 21.71
C ALA A 107 18.92 -15.28 20.46
N GLN A 108 18.49 -16.54 20.56
CA GLN A 108 18.66 -17.53 19.49
C GLN A 108 17.39 -18.27 19.04
N TRP A 109 16.24 -18.17 19.71
CA TRP A 109 14.99 -18.68 19.15
C TRP A 109 13.73 -18.08 19.81
N PRO A 110 12.66 -17.71 19.06
CA PRO A 110 12.54 -17.65 17.59
C PRO A 110 13.18 -16.40 16.95
N TYR A 111 13.85 -15.56 17.74
CA TYR A 111 14.41 -14.26 17.32
C TYR A 111 15.92 -14.33 17.09
N LYS A 112 16.45 -13.51 16.18
CA LYS A 112 17.89 -13.34 15.99
C LYS A 112 18.32 -11.96 16.48
N VAL A 113 18.85 -11.91 17.70
CA VAL A 113 19.29 -10.65 18.35
C VAL A 113 20.79 -10.66 18.57
N ILE A 114 21.48 -9.62 18.08
CA ILE A 114 22.92 -9.44 18.20
C ILE A 114 23.18 -8.18 19.03
N LYS A 115 23.80 -8.36 20.19
CA LYS A 115 24.19 -7.25 21.07
C LYS A 115 25.44 -6.54 20.56
N VAL A 116 25.39 -5.23 20.42
CA VAL A 116 26.58 -4.41 20.16
C VAL A 116 27.32 -4.17 21.47
N THR A 117 28.62 -4.40 21.49
CA THR A 117 29.45 -4.31 22.70
C THR A 117 29.72 -2.86 23.11
N GLN A 118 29.96 -1.97 22.14
CA GLN A 118 30.31 -0.56 22.35
C GLN A 118 29.41 0.37 21.51
N PRO A 119 28.09 0.43 21.78
CA PRO A 119 27.17 1.27 21.02
C PRO A 119 27.45 2.78 21.16
N GLU A 120 28.18 3.21 22.18
CA GLU A 120 28.69 4.57 22.36
C GLU A 120 29.72 4.99 21.29
N SER A 121 30.33 4.01 20.61
CA SER A 121 31.31 4.26 19.54
C SER A 121 30.66 4.18 18.17
N THR A 122 30.60 5.32 17.48
CA THR A 122 30.11 5.40 16.08
C THR A 122 30.83 4.42 15.15
N GLN A 123 32.14 4.22 15.37
CA GLN A 123 32.95 3.28 14.60
C GLN A 123 32.54 1.83 14.89
N ALA A 124 32.40 1.44 16.17
CA ALA A 124 32.01 0.08 16.53
C ALA A 124 30.62 -0.28 15.99
N VAL A 125 29.69 0.67 16.01
CA VAL A 125 28.35 0.50 15.42
C VAL A 125 28.43 0.31 13.90
N SER A 126 29.24 1.13 13.21
CA SER A 126 29.45 0.99 11.76
C SER A 126 30.07 -0.37 11.41
N GLU A 127 31.09 -0.80 12.15
CA GLU A 127 31.73 -2.10 11.99
C GLU A 127 30.77 -3.26 12.25
N ALA A 128 29.90 -3.16 13.26
CA ALA A 128 28.88 -4.16 13.53
C ALA A 128 27.86 -4.26 12.38
N ILE A 129 27.39 -3.12 11.86
CA ILE A 129 26.46 -3.06 10.71
C ILE A 129 27.08 -3.70 9.46
N LEU A 130 28.29 -3.27 9.09
CA LEU A 130 28.97 -3.74 7.89
C LEU A 130 29.43 -5.19 8.03
N GLY A 131 29.90 -5.58 9.21
CA GLY A 131 30.28 -6.95 9.55
C GLY A 131 29.08 -7.90 9.42
N LEU A 132 27.93 -7.51 9.96
CA LEU A 132 26.70 -8.29 9.83
C LEU A 132 26.23 -8.37 8.38
N HIS A 133 26.22 -7.25 7.65
CA HIS A 133 25.85 -7.20 6.23
C HIS A 133 26.67 -8.19 5.39
N LYS A 134 27.99 -8.28 5.62
CA LYS A 134 28.88 -9.21 4.90
C LYS A 134 28.51 -10.69 5.05
N THR A 135 27.77 -11.05 6.10
CA THR A 135 27.31 -12.43 6.32
C THR A 135 26.02 -12.76 5.56
N LEU A 136 25.38 -11.76 4.96
CA LEU A 136 24.10 -11.87 4.28
C LEU A 136 24.27 -11.84 2.76
N THR A 137 23.29 -12.39 2.04
CA THR A 137 23.31 -12.48 0.58
C THR A 137 22.14 -11.76 -0.04
N GLY A 138 22.35 -11.17 -1.23
CA GLY A 138 21.32 -10.39 -1.94
C GLY A 138 21.15 -8.98 -1.38
N ASP A 139 20.09 -8.28 -1.81
CA ASP A 139 19.77 -6.96 -1.28
C ASP A 139 19.31 -7.06 0.19
N VAL A 140 20.03 -6.35 1.07
CA VAL A 140 19.74 -6.26 2.51
C VAL A 140 18.96 -4.99 2.79
N ARG A 141 18.07 -5.05 3.77
CA ARG A 141 17.21 -3.94 4.18
C ARG A 141 17.54 -3.52 5.60
N PHE A 142 17.48 -2.23 5.86
CA PHE A 142 17.78 -1.66 7.16
C PHE A 142 16.61 -0.85 7.68
N VAL A 143 16.39 -0.95 8.99
CA VAL A 143 15.53 -0.04 9.75
C VAL A 143 16.37 0.48 10.92
N PHE A 144 16.63 1.78 10.94
CA PHE A 144 17.32 2.47 12.02
C PHE A 144 16.29 3.19 12.87
N GLU A 145 16.02 2.67 14.09
CA GLU A 145 14.84 3.07 14.89
C GLU A 145 14.90 4.50 15.41
N SER A 146 16.08 5.05 15.66
CA SER A 146 16.18 6.51 15.56
C SER A 146 17.61 7.02 15.46
N LEU A 147 17.83 7.95 14.52
CA LEU A 147 18.97 8.86 14.55
C LEU A 147 18.94 9.75 15.79
N THR A 148 17.77 10.10 16.32
CA THR A 148 17.63 10.83 17.59
C THR A 148 18.16 10.00 18.75
N GLY A 149 17.82 8.71 18.80
CA GLY A 149 18.31 7.80 19.81
C GLY A 149 19.83 7.62 19.80
N MET A 150 20.42 7.60 18.60
CA MET A 150 21.88 7.64 18.44
C MET A 150 22.47 8.98 18.89
N ALA A 151 21.81 10.11 18.59
CA ALA A 151 22.28 11.46 18.95
C ALA A 151 22.36 11.64 20.47
N ASP A 152 21.36 11.12 21.18
CA ASP A 152 21.33 11.13 22.64
C ASP A 152 22.50 10.34 23.23
N LEU A 153 22.78 9.14 22.70
CA LEU A 153 23.86 8.29 23.21
C LEU A 153 25.25 8.84 22.87
N TRP A 154 25.40 9.49 21.71
CA TRP A 154 26.69 10.05 21.26
C TRP A 154 26.89 11.52 21.65
N GLU A 155 26.00 12.05 22.49
CA GLU A 155 26.09 13.39 23.07
C GLU A 155 26.34 14.49 22.03
N GLY A 156 25.58 14.47 20.91
CA GLY A 156 25.59 15.58 19.97
C GLY A 156 25.34 15.24 18.50
N GLU A 157 24.92 16.28 17.77
CA GLU A 157 24.57 16.18 16.35
C GLU A 157 25.78 15.96 15.44
N ASP A 158 26.98 16.40 15.83
CA ASP A 158 28.19 16.28 15.00
C ASP A 158 28.61 14.82 14.79
N HIS A 159 28.45 13.98 15.83
CA HIS A 159 28.72 12.54 15.73
C HIS A 159 27.75 11.84 14.79
N ILE A 160 26.46 12.21 14.87
CA ILE A 160 25.43 11.72 13.95
C ILE A 160 25.70 12.14 12.53
N LEU A 161 26.03 13.42 12.33
CA LEU A 161 26.34 13.94 11.00
C LEU A 161 27.51 13.18 10.38
N LYS A 162 28.58 12.95 11.14
CA LYS A 162 29.76 12.21 10.68
C LYS A 162 29.41 10.75 10.39
N PHE A 163 28.70 10.07 11.29
CA PHE A 163 28.27 8.69 11.12
C PHE A 163 27.37 8.53 9.89
N TYR A 164 26.31 9.35 9.77
CA TYR A 164 25.38 9.30 8.66
C TYR A 164 26.07 9.61 7.32
N SER A 165 26.95 10.61 7.29
CA SER A 165 27.69 10.99 6.06
C SER A 165 28.68 9.93 5.59
N HIS A 166 29.07 9.00 6.45
CA HIS A 166 29.95 7.88 6.08
C HIS A 166 29.15 6.60 5.76
N THR A 167 28.22 6.23 6.65
CA THR A 167 27.45 4.98 6.56
C THR A 167 26.43 5.02 5.42
N CYS A 168 25.76 6.15 5.18
CA CYS A 168 24.72 6.26 4.16
C CYS A 168 25.25 6.02 2.72
N PRO A 169 26.38 6.63 2.28
CA PRO A 169 27.01 6.29 1.01
C PRO A 169 27.48 4.83 0.92
N GLN A 170 28.01 4.25 1.99
CA GLN A 170 28.39 2.83 1.99
C GLN A 170 27.19 1.92 1.77
N LEU A 171 26.08 2.17 2.46
CA LEU A 171 24.83 1.42 2.28
C LEU A 171 24.26 1.59 0.86
N TYR A 172 24.44 2.76 0.24
CA TYR A 172 24.06 2.99 -1.16
C TYR A 172 24.87 2.13 -2.14
N GLU A 173 26.19 2.06 -1.97
CA GLU A 173 27.10 1.25 -2.80
C GLU A 173 26.91 -0.25 -2.58
N LEU A 174 26.47 -0.65 -1.38
CA LEU A 174 26.12 -2.04 -1.06
C LEU A 174 24.74 -2.45 -1.59
N ASP A 175 24.05 -1.59 -2.35
CA ASP A 175 22.72 -1.88 -2.93
C ASP A 175 21.71 -2.34 -1.87
N THR A 176 21.66 -1.59 -0.76
CA THR A 176 20.72 -1.81 0.35
C THR A 176 19.53 -0.85 0.27
N ILE A 177 18.47 -1.08 1.05
CA ILE A 177 17.45 -0.05 1.32
C ILE A 177 17.46 0.24 2.80
N ALA A 178 17.61 1.51 3.19
CA ALA A 178 17.71 1.89 4.59
C ALA A 178 16.64 2.91 4.97
N TYR A 179 15.80 2.55 5.94
CA TYR A 179 14.87 3.46 6.60
C TYR A 179 15.55 4.08 7.82
N TRP A 180 15.58 5.40 7.87
CA TRP A 180 16.17 6.17 8.94
C TRP A 180 15.09 7.03 9.59
N MET A 181 14.70 6.70 10.81
CA MET A 181 13.76 7.51 11.58
C MET A 181 14.51 8.60 12.34
N ILE A 182 13.91 9.78 12.42
CA ILE A 182 14.47 10.92 13.15
C ILE A 182 13.32 11.79 13.65
N GLU A 183 13.38 12.19 14.92
CA GLU A 183 12.39 13.11 15.48
C GLU A 183 12.53 14.47 14.82
N LYS A 184 11.43 14.95 14.23
CA LYS A 184 11.41 16.11 13.35
C LYS A 184 11.90 17.37 14.06
N ASP A 185 11.45 17.61 15.28
CA ASP A 185 11.66 18.87 16.00
C ASP A 185 12.77 18.79 17.06
N ALA A 186 13.37 17.62 17.27
CA ALA A 186 14.48 17.43 18.20
C ALA A 186 15.84 17.94 17.69
N HIS A 187 15.95 18.24 16.40
CA HIS A 187 17.23 18.48 15.74
C HIS A 187 17.35 19.82 15.01
N SER A 188 18.58 20.30 14.87
CA SER A 188 18.89 21.56 14.19
C SER A 188 18.55 21.53 12.70
N GLY A 189 18.22 22.70 12.14
CA GLY A 189 18.04 22.84 10.70
C GLY A 189 19.30 22.48 9.90
N LYS A 190 20.50 22.69 10.48
CA LYS A 190 21.79 22.35 9.86
C LYS A 190 21.93 20.85 9.69
N LEU A 191 21.66 20.06 10.73
CA LEU A 191 21.74 18.60 10.66
C LEU A 191 20.75 18.06 9.61
N LYS A 192 19.49 18.50 9.69
CA LYS A 192 18.42 18.11 8.75
C LYS A 192 18.78 18.42 7.29
N ALA A 193 19.35 19.59 7.03
CA ALA A 193 19.79 19.97 5.69
C ALA A 193 20.87 19.02 5.13
N HIS A 194 21.88 18.66 5.93
CA HIS A 194 22.93 17.73 5.51
C HIS A 194 22.39 16.32 5.28
N ILE A 195 21.57 15.81 6.21
CA ILE A 195 20.91 14.50 6.06
C ILE A 195 20.12 14.45 4.75
N ASN A 196 19.34 15.49 4.46
CA ASN A 196 18.53 15.60 3.25
C ASN A 196 19.36 15.67 1.97
N GLN A 197 20.56 16.26 2.01
CA GLN A 197 21.45 16.30 0.85
C GLN A 197 21.92 14.90 0.43
N ILE A 198 22.24 14.05 1.40
CA ILE A 198 22.79 12.70 1.15
C ILE A 198 21.68 11.68 0.85
N ALA A 199 20.53 11.79 1.51
CA ALA A 199 19.42 10.85 1.35
C ALA A 199 18.85 10.81 -0.08
N GLN A 200 18.41 9.63 -0.53
CA GLN A 200 17.74 9.48 -1.83
C GLN A 200 16.26 9.89 -1.72
N VAL A 201 15.62 9.59 -0.59
CA VAL A 201 14.21 9.88 -0.33
C VAL A 201 14.07 10.52 1.04
N VAL A 202 13.26 11.57 1.12
CA VAL A 202 12.98 12.27 2.38
C VAL A 202 11.48 12.47 2.51
N ILE A 203 10.91 11.97 3.61
CA ILE A 203 9.49 11.99 3.93
C ILE A 203 9.31 12.72 5.26
N ASP A 204 8.31 13.59 5.31
CA ASP A 204 7.88 14.33 6.49
C ASP A 204 6.51 13.81 6.92
N LEU A 205 6.45 13.27 8.13
CA LEU A 205 5.21 12.94 8.83
C LEU A 205 4.93 14.06 9.84
N SER A 206 3.67 14.49 9.91
CA SER A 206 3.27 15.55 10.83
C SER A 206 1.82 15.39 11.26
N ILE A 207 1.48 15.97 12.41
CA ILE A 207 0.09 16.08 12.85
C ILE A 207 -0.33 17.55 12.79
N LYS A 208 -1.42 17.84 12.09
CA LYS A 208 -2.02 19.19 12.04
C LYS A 208 -3.51 19.09 12.31
N GLN A 209 -3.97 19.81 13.34
CA GLN A 209 -5.39 19.85 13.73
C GLN A 209 -5.98 18.45 13.93
N GLY A 210 -5.22 17.53 14.54
CA GLY A 210 -5.61 16.14 14.76
C GLY A 210 -5.55 15.23 13.52
N LYS A 211 -5.24 15.76 12.34
CA LYS A 211 -5.02 14.98 11.12
C LYS A 211 -3.56 14.62 10.96
N LYS A 212 -3.31 13.36 10.61
CA LYS A 212 -2.00 12.85 10.23
C LYS A 212 -1.73 13.16 8.76
N LEU A 213 -0.59 13.78 8.48
CA LEU A 213 -0.18 14.23 7.15
C LEU A 213 1.17 13.63 6.77
N ILE A 214 1.30 13.20 5.51
CA ILE A 214 2.55 12.77 4.90
C ILE A 214 2.92 13.70 3.75
N LYS A 215 4.18 14.11 3.69
CA LYS A 215 4.73 14.94 2.62
C LYS A 215 6.04 14.37 2.11
N LEU A 216 6.13 14.23 0.78
CA LEU A 216 7.38 13.87 0.13
C LEU A 216 8.22 15.14 -0.07
N LEU A 217 9.36 15.23 0.61
CA LEU A 217 10.29 16.37 0.52
C LEU A 217 11.35 16.17 -0.57
N LYS A 218 11.84 14.94 -0.74
CA LYS A 218 12.86 14.60 -1.73
C LYS A 218 12.60 13.22 -2.31
N ALA A 219 12.82 13.08 -3.61
CA ALA A 219 12.80 11.83 -4.34
C ALA A 219 13.84 11.90 -5.47
N GLU A 220 15.08 11.51 -5.17
CA GLU A 220 16.22 11.70 -6.07
C GLU A 220 16.04 10.96 -7.40
N ASN A 221 16.35 11.61 -8.52
CA ASN A 221 16.15 11.07 -9.87
C ASN A 221 14.68 10.66 -10.18
N ARG A 222 13.72 11.22 -9.43
CA ARG A 222 12.28 11.03 -9.61
C ARG A 222 11.61 12.40 -9.69
N SER A 223 10.52 12.48 -10.43
CA SER A 223 9.68 13.70 -10.50
C SER A 223 8.22 13.35 -10.25
N PRO A 224 7.88 12.79 -9.07
CA PRO A 224 6.51 12.39 -8.80
C PRO A 224 5.64 13.63 -8.61
N GLY A 225 4.40 13.60 -9.12
CA GLY A 225 3.45 14.71 -8.97
C GLY A 225 3.02 15.00 -7.53
N SER A 226 3.45 14.17 -6.58
CA SER A 226 3.27 14.27 -5.12
C SER A 226 4.35 15.10 -4.41
N LEU A 227 5.48 15.39 -5.07
CA LEU A 227 6.61 16.08 -4.45
C LEU A 227 6.17 17.45 -3.90
N GLY A 228 6.48 17.71 -2.62
CA GLY A 228 6.14 18.95 -1.94
C GLY A 228 4.67 19.09 -1.50
N LYS A 229 3.80 18.09 -1.76
CA LYS A 229 2.38 18.12 -1.38
C LYS A 229 2.13 17.33 -0.10
N PHE A 230 1.17 17.80 0.70
CA PHE A 230 0.66 17.07 1.85
C PHE A 230 -0.48 16.14 1.40
N PHE A 231 -0.50 14.95 1.98
CA PHE A 231 -1.56 13.97 1.84
C PHE A 231 -2.00 13.55 3.25
N ASP A 232 -3.30 13.41 3.46
CA ASP A 232 -3.79 12.84 4.72
C ASP A 232 -3.41 11.35 4.73
N TYR A 233 -3.19 10.74 5.90
CA TYR A 233 -3.11 9.29 5.98
C TYR A 233 -3.76 8.77 7.26
N THR A 234 -4.30 7.56 7.17
CA THR A 234 -5.00 6.89 8.25
C THR A 234 -4.47 5.47 8.40
N GLU A 235 -4.72 4.91 9.57
CA GLU A 235 -4.45 3.51 9.85
C GLU A 235 -5.80 2.79 9.95
N ASP A 236 -5.99 1.75 9.14
CA ASP A 236 -7.22 0.95 9.12
C ASP A 236 -6.87 -0.54 9.11
N GLY A 237 -7.33 -1.28 10.11
CA GLY A 237 -7.03 -2.72 10.25
C GLY A 237 -5.52 -3.04 10.29
N GLY A 238 -4.72 -2.08 10.73
CA GLY A 238 -3.26 -2.13 10.72
C GLY A 238 -2.62 -1.83 9.36
N ASP A 239 -3.37 -1.54 8.30
CA ASP A 239 -2.86 -1.02 7.02
C ASP A 239 -2.80 0.52 7.01
N ILE A 240 -1.85 1.08 6.24
CA ILE A 240 -1.68 2.52 6.09
C ILE A 240 -2.30 2.96 4.77
N LEU A 241 -3.32 3.82 4.87
CA LEU A 241 -4.01 4.42 3.73
C LEU A 241 -3.57 5.86 3.61
N ILE A 242 -2.97 6.23 2.48
CA ILE A 242 -2.57 7.62 2.22
C ILE A 242 -3.61 8.24 1.28
N GLU A 243 -4.37 9.18 1.81
CA GLU A 243 -5.35 10.04 1.12
C GLU A 243 -4.63 11.08 0.24
N GLY A 244 -3.91 10.58 -0.76
CA GLY A 244 -3.96 11.03 -2.15
C GLY A 244 -4.70 10.02 -3.03
N GLU A 245 -5.28 9.02 -2.37
CA GLU A 245 -6.19 8.03 -2.86
C GLU A 245 -7.63 8.46 -2.62
N LYS A 246 -8.16 9.24 -3.57
CA LYS A 246 -9.07 8.52 -4.46
C LYS A 246 -8.19 7.99 -5.58
N PRO A 247 -8.36 6.76 -6.08
CA PRO A 247 -7.83 6.45 -7.41
C PRO A 247 -8.09 7.66 -8.31
N ARG A 248 -7.16 8.03 -9.20
CA ARG A 248 -7.50 8.97 -10.27
C ARG A 248 -8.50 8.25 -11.18
N ASN A 249 -9.75 8.31 -10.72
CA ASN A 249 -11.03 8.37 -11.37
C ASN A 249 -12.07 8.49 -10.24
N ILE A 250 -12.93 9.50 -10.35
CA ILE A 250 -14.19 9.70 -9.60
C ILE A 250 -14.05 10.34 -8.20
N GLN A 251 -13.56 11.59 -8.13
CA GLN A 251 -14.39 12.56 -7.42
C GLN A 251 -15.16 13.22 -8.53
N ALA A 252 -16.32 12.65 -8.84
CA ALA A 252 -17.23 13.31 -9.75
C ALA A 252 -17.32 14.78 -9.35
N ASP A 253 -17.09 15.68 -10.30
CA ASP A 253 -17.31 17.10 -10.14
C ASP A 253 -18.83 17.35 -10.05
N ILE A 254 -19.42 16.85 -8.96
CA ILE A 254 -20.84 16.94 -8.64
C ILE A 254 -21.22 18.42 -8.60
N GLY A 255 -20.35 19.29 -8.07
CA GLY A 255 -20.56 20.73 -8.05
C GLY A 255 -20.76 21.31 -9.45
N SER A 256 -19.88 20.99 -10.40
CA SER A 256 -20.04 21.44 -11.79
C SER A 256 -21.24 20.78 -12.47
N ALA A 257 -21.53 19.50 -12.21
CA ALA A 257 -22.69 18.83 -12.77
C ALA A 257 -24.00 19.49 -12.30
N VAL A 258 -24.15 19.72 -10.98
CA VAL A 258 -25.27 20.44 -10.37
C VAL A 258 -25.39 21.85 -10.96
N ARG A 259 -24.28 22.59 -11.06
CA ARG A 259 -24.25 23.92 -11.67
C ARG A 259 -24.72 23.91 -13.13
N ASN A 260 -24.27 22.93 -13.91
CA ASN A 260 -24.60 22.80 -15.32
C ASN A 260 -26.10 22.50 -15.50
N TYR A 261 -26.64 21.51 -14.79
CA TYR A 261 -28.06 21.19 -14.87
C TYR A 261 -28.94 22.33 -14.35
N ARG A 262 -28.55 23.00 -13.27
CA ARG A 262 -29.26 24.19 -12.79
C ARG A 262 -29.31 25.28 -13.86
N LYS A 263 -28.18 25.57 -14.50
CA LYS A 263 -28.10 26.58 -15.58
C LYS A 263 -28.91 26.17 -16.81
N LEU A 264 -28.93 24.89 -17.18
CA LEU A 264 -29.76 24.38 -18.28
C LEU A 264 -31.25 24.57 -18.02
N GLN A 265 -31.67 24.47 -16.75
CA GLN A 265 -33.03 24.75 -16.31
C GLN A 265 -33.31 26.25 -16.08
N GLY A 266 -32.34 27.14 -16.34
CA GLY A 266 -32.50 28.59 -16.16
C GLY A 266 -32.64 29.06 -14.71
N MET A 267 -32.40 28.19 -13.72
CA MET A 267 -32.59 28.50 -12.30
C MET A 267 -31.39 29.25 -11.71
N SER A 268 -31.63 30.17 -10.78
CA SER A 268 -30.64 30.78 -9.90
C SER A 268 -30.29 29.85 -8.72
N GLN A 269 -29.16 30.11 -8.04
CA GLN A 269 -28.79 29.35 -6.83
C GLN A 269 -29.82 29.51 -5.71
N LYS A 270 -30.47 30.69 -5.64
CA LYS A 270 -31.53 30.98 -4.66
C LYS A 270 -32.76 30.12 -4.92
N GLU A 271 -33.24 30.08 -6.16
CA GLU A 271 -34.40 29.27 -6.55
C GLU A 271 -34.15 27.78 -6.31
N LEU A 272 -32.98 27.26 -6.68
CA LEU A 272 -32.62 25.87 -6.39
C LEU A 272 -32.55 25.60 -4.88
N SER A 273 -32.05 26.56 -4.10
CA SER A 273 -31.94 26.40 -2.64
C SER A 273 -33.29 26.29 -1.95
N GLU A 274 -34.27 27.08 -2.40
CA GLU A 274 -35.65 27.06 -1.89
C GLU A 274 -36.34 25.72 -2.19
N LEU A 275 -36.14 25.17 -3.39
CA LEU A 275 -36.68 23.87 -3.81
C LEU A 275 -36.07 22.69 -3.02
N VAL A 276 -34.77 22.73 -2.77
CA VAL A 276 -34.05 21.64 -2.06
C VAL A 276 -34.24 21.73 -0.54
N GLY A 277 -34.60 22.92 -0.02
CA GLY A 277 -34.76 23.19 1.41
C GLY A 277 -33.42 23.48 2.11
N VAL A 278 -32.50 24.17 1.44
CA VAL A 278 -31.19 24.58 1.95
C VAL A 278 -30.95 26.07 1.73
N THR A 279 -29.86 26.62 2.26
CA THR A 279 -29.52 28.03 2.01
C THR A 279 -28.86 28.21 0.65
N SER A 280 -29.01 29.38 0.03
CA SER A 280 -28.33 29.74 -1.23
C SER A 280 -26.79 29.63 -1.12
N SER A 281 -26.25 29.94 0.08
CA SER A 281 -24.82 29.71 0.40
C SER A 281 -24.44 28.22 0.29
N ASN A 282 -25.32 27.32 0.76
CA ASN A 282 -25.10 25.87 0.68
C ASN A 282 -25.05 25.40 -0.78
N ILE A 283 -25.97 25.85 -1.63
CA ILE A 283 -25.92 25.56 -3.09
C ILE A 283 -24.65 26.11 -3.73
N SER A 284 -24.24 27.33 -3.39
CA SER A 284 -23.02 27.94 -3.93
C SER A 284 -21.75 27.17 -3.51
N GLN A 285 -21.70 26.72 -2.26
CA GLN A 285 -20.63 25.88 -1.74
C GLN A 285 -20.62 24.49 -2.38
N ILE A 286 -21.78 23.88 -2.64
CA ILE A 286 -21.92 22.62 -3.38
C ILE A 286 -21.39 22.78 -4.81
N GLU A 287 -21.86 23.80 -5.53
CA GLU A 287 -21.46 24.04 -6.93
C GLU A 287 -19.98 24.37 -7.10
N SER A 288 -19.34 24.87 -6.05
CA SER A 288 -17.92 25.21 -6.02
C SER A 288 -17.06 24.08 -5.45
N ASN A 289 -17.66 22.91 -5.20
CA ASN A 289 -17.02 21.74 -4.56
C ASN A 289 -16.39 22.04 -3.18
N LEU A 290 -16.86 23.09 -2.49
CA LEU A 290 -16.40 23.45 -1.14
C LEU A 290 -17.05 22.56 -0.08
N ILE A 291 -18.29 22.11 -0.33
CA ILE A 291 -18.99 21.13 0.49
C ILE A 291 -19.63 20.08 -0.42
N PHE A 292 -19.76 18.84 0.08
CA PHE A 292 -20.53 17.80 -0.61
C PHE A 292 -21.97 17.78 -0.08
N PRO A 293 -22.97 17.62 -0.95
CA PRO A 293 -24.34 17.41 -0.50
C PRO A 293 -24.43 16.08 0.26
N SER A 294 -25.25 16.02 1.30
CA SER A 294 -25.64 14.74 1.91
C SER A 294 -26.39 13.88 0.89
N ILE A 295 -26.43 12.55 1.08
CA ILE A 295 -27.18 11.65 0.18
C ILE A 295 -28.63 12.11 -0.01
N PRO A 296 -29.40 12.47 1.05
CA PRO A 296 -30.75 13.01 0.87
C PRO A 296 -30.80 14.31 0.06
N ALA A 297 -29.84 15.22 0.26
CA ALA A 297 -29.76 16.47 -0.51
C ALA A 297 -29.43 16.20 -1.98
N LEU A 298 -28.58 15.22 -2.26
CA LEU A 298 -28.23 14.81 -3.62
C LEU A 298 -29.43 14.24 -4.39
N TYR A 299 -30.25 13.41 -3.74
CA TYR A 299 -31.50 12.91 -4.34
C TYR A 299 -32.51 14.05 -4.60
N LYS A 300 -32.66 14.98 -3.66
CA LYS A 300 -33.51 16.17 -3.85
C LYS A 300 -33.02 17.06 -4.99
N LEU A 301 -31.70 17.24 -5.12
CA LEU A 301 -31.09 17.96 -6.24
C LEU A 301 -31.40 17.26 -7.56
N ALA A 302 -31.25 15.94 -7.64
CA ALA A 302 -31.55 15.16 -8.83
C ALA A 302 -33.02 15.30 -9.26
N GLU A 303 -33.93 15.17 -8.29
CA GLU A 303 -35.37 15.32 -8.48
C GLU A 303 -35.75 16.70 -9.06
N HIS A 304 -35.32 17.78 -8.42
CA HIS A 304 -35.68 19.14 -8.85
C HIS A 304 -34.95 19.59 -10.11
N LEU A 305 -33.80 18.98 -10.43
CA LEU A 305 -33.09 19.20 -11.70
C LEU A 305 -33.56 18.25 -12.81
N SER A 306 -34.49 17.33 -12.51
CA SER A 306 -35.04 16.35 -13.45
C SER A 306 -33.97 15.47 -14.11
N VAL A 307 -33.02 14.98 -13.32
CA VAL A 307 -31.94 14.09 -13.76
C VAL A 307 -31.87 12.85 -12.88
N ASP A 308 -31.33 11.75 -13.41
CA ASP A 308 -30.95 10.62 -12.56
C ASP A 308 -29.77 11.01 -11.66
N VAL A 309 -29.77 10.55 -10.40
CA VAL A 309 -28.72 10.87 -9.43
C VAL A 309 -27.32 10.46 -9.93
N GLY A 310 -27.23 9.39 -10.71
CA GLY A 310 -26.02 8.91 -11.38
C GLY A 310 -25.44 9.91 -12.39
N SER A 311 -26.25 10.85 -12.90
CA SER A 311 -25.83 11.89 -13.84
C SER A 311 -24.83 12.87 -13.22
N PHE A 312 -24.90 13.10 -11.90
CA PHE A 312 -23.91 13.91 -11.19
C PHE A 312 -22.54 13.25 -11.11
N PHE A 313 -22.46 11.94 -11.36
CA PHE A 313 -21.25 11.14 -11.27
C PHE A 313 -20.56 10.88 -12.62
N GLN A 314 -21.14 11.34 -13.72
CA GLN A 314 -20.58 11.13 -15.05
C GLN A 314 -19.50 12.18 -15.37
N GLU A 315 -18.23 11.82 -15.24
CA GLU A 315 -17.16 12.57 -15.88
C GLU A 315 -17.00 12.18 -17.35
N LYS A 316 -16.82 13.18 -18.21
CA LYS A 316 -16.18 13.03 -19.53
C LYS A 316 -14.66 12.94 -19.34
N SER A 317 -14.12 11.81 -18.89
CA SER A 317 -12.67 11.54 -18.95
C SER A 317 -12.33 10.07 -18.64
N ALA A 318 -12.64 9.16 -19.56
CA ALA A 318 -11.96 7.86 -19.67
C ALA A 318 -11.96 7.38 -21.12
N LEU A 319 -11.65 8.30 -22.05
CA LEU A 319 -11.24 7.94 -23.41
C LEU A 319 -9.72 8.07 -23.34
N GLU A 320 -8.94 6.99 -23.20
CA GLU A 320 -8.13 6.50 -24.33
C GLU A 320 -7.35 5.20 -24.02
N LYS A 321 -7.57 4.52 -22.87
CA LYS A 321 -6.88 3.24 -22.62
C LYS A 321 -7.66 2.10 -23.29
N ILE A 322 -7.17 1.67 -24.45
CA ILE A 322 -7.76 0.57 -25.24
C ILE A 322 -7.15 -0.79 -24.85
N ILE A 323 -5.93 -0.79 -24.31
CA ILE A 323 -5.17 -2.00 -23.96
C ILE A 323 -5.02 -2.09 -22.44
N PHE A 324 -5.40 -3.23 -21.87
CA PHE A 324 -5.28 -3.54 -20.45
C PHE A 324 -4.40 -4.77 -20.28
N GLN A 325 -3.47 -4.74 -19.31
CA GLN A 325 -2.66 -5.89 -18.95
C GLN A 325 -3.41 -6.76 -17.94
N GLU A 326 -3.14 -8.06 -17.87
CA GLU A 326 -3.74 -8.91 -16.83
C GLU A 326 -3.38 -8.43 -15.41
N SER A 327 -2.19 -7.83 -15.24
CA SER A 327 -1.78 -7.19 -13.99
C SER A 327 -2.62 -5.97 -13.59
N ASP A 328 -3.32 -5.36 -14.53
CA ASP A 328 -4.31 -4.31 -14.26
C ASP A 328 -5.65 -4.89 -13.80
N GLY A 329 -5.83 -6.22 -13.92
CA GLY A 329 -7.05 -6.92 -13.61
C GLY A 329 -7.36 -6.93 -12.12
N VAL A 330 -8.65 -6.84 -11.80
CA VAL A 330 -9.11 -6.80 -10.40
C VAL A 330 -9.54 -8.19 -9.98
N LYS A 331 -8.91 -8.71 -8.92
CA LYS A 331 -9.31 -9.98 -8.32
C LYS A 331 -10.69 -9.85 -7.68
N ILE A 332 -11.65 -10.65 -8.15
CA ILE A 332 -13.00 -10.67 -7.60
C ILE A 332 -13.01 -11.54 -6.35
N ASN A 333 -13.23 -10.92 -5.19
CA ASN A 333 -13.41 -11.64 -3.94
C ASN A 333 -14.85 -12.17 -3.87
N LEU A 334 -15.04 -13.45 -4.14
CA LEU A 334 -16.32 -14.10 -3.89
C LEU A 334 -16.57 -14.18 -2.37
N ALA A 335 -17.77 -13.80 -1.97
CA ALA A 335 -18.22 -13.85 -0.59
C ALA A 335 -18.66 -15.27 -0.25
N THR A 336 -17.73 -16.18 0.06
CA THR A 336 -17.89 -17.48 0.79
C THR A 336 -16.68 -18.41 0.58
N SER A 337 -16.72 -19.61 1.16
CA SER A 337 -15.73 -20.72 1.23
C SER A 337 -15.08 -21.17 -0.09
N ASP A 338 -15.50 -20.63 -1.24
CA ASP A 338 -15.02 -21.02 -2.56
C ASP A 338 -13.69 -20.39 -3.00
N LYS A 339 -13.09 -19.50 -2.18
CA LYS A 339 -11.74 -18.96 -2.44
C LYS A 339 -10.65 -20.05 -2.57
N LYS A 340 -10.87 -21.23 -1.97
CA LYS A 340 -9.96 -22.39 -2.10
C LYS A 340 -10.23 -23.24 -3.34
N ASN A 341 -11.30 -22.94 -4.08
CA ASN A 341 -11.80 -23.74 -5.18
C ASN A 341 -11.57 -23.09 -6.54
N LEU A 342 -11.58 -21.75 -6.61
CA LEU A 342 -11.29 -21.00 -7.82
C LEU A 342 -10.66 -19.62 -7.57
N ASP A 343 -10.11 -19.05 -8.64
CA ASP A 343 -9.70 -17.65 -8.75
C ASP A 343 -10.44 -16.96 -9.91
N ILE A 344 -10.92 -15.73 -9.68
CA ILE A 344 -11.57 -14.88 -10.69
C ILE A 344 -10.82 -13.55 -10.77
N ILE A 345 -10.41 -13.17 -11.98
CA ILE A 345 -9.82 -11.86 -12.28
C ILE A 345 -10.67 -11.18 -13.34
N GLN A 346 -11.18 -9.99 -13.07
CA GLN A 346 -11.83 -9.16 -14.09
C GLN A 346 -10.75 -8.43 -14.90
N LEU A 347 -10.74 -8.64 -16.22
CA LEU A 347 -9.77 -8.10 -17.17
C LEU A 347 -10.20 -6.73 -17.72
N THR A 348 -11.51 -6.45 -17.77
CA THR A 348 -12.03 -5.13 -18.13
C THR A 348 -12.18 -4.23 -16.89
N PRO A 349 -11.94 -2.91 -16.99
CA PRO A 349 -12.26 -1.97 -15.92
C PRO A 349 -13.76 -1.99 -15.57
N PHE A 350 -14.08 -1.79 -14.29
CA PHE A 350 -15.48 -1.75 -13.80
C PHE A 350 -16.33 -0.61 -14.39
N ASP A 351 -15.68 0.45 -14.87
CA ASP A 351 -16.32 1.74 -15.19
C ASP A 351 -16.27 2.11 -16.69
N ILE A 352 -16.03 1.14 -17.57
CA ILE A 352 -16.31 1.37 -18.99
C ILE A 352 -17.83 1.33 -19.14
N LYS A 353 -18.44 2.29 -19.87
CA LYS A 353 -19.77 2.15 -20.50
C LYS A 353 -19.78 1.03 -21.57
N GLY A 354 -19.04 -0.04 -21.33
CA GLY A 354 -18.84 -1.16 -22.21
C GLY A 354 -19.98 -2.14 -22.01
N LYS A 355 -20.45 -2.71 -23.12
CA LYS A 355 -21.46 -3.76 -23.11
C LYS A 355 -20.92 -5.11 -22.66
N VAL A 356 -19.64 -5.20 -22.31
CA VAL A 356 -18.97 -6.47 -22.00
C VAL A 356 -18.06 -6.33 -20.80
N ASP A 357 -18.25 -7.20 -19.81
CA ASP A 357 -17.26 -7.46 -18.76
C ASP A 357 -16.51 -8.75 -19.08
N LEU A 358 -15.17 -8.70 -19.12
CA LEU A 358 -14.32 -9.84 -19.42
C LEU A 358 -13.63 -10.33 -18.14
N PHE A 359 -13.59 -11.64 -17.94
CA PHE A 359 -13.04 -12.29 -16.76
C PHE A 359 -12.15 -13.46 -17.17
N ARG A 360 -11.13 -13.73 -16.36
CA ARG A 360 -10.40 -15.00 -16.36
C ARG A 360 -10.80 -15.78 -15.12
N ILE A 361 -11.28 -17.00 -15.33
CA ILE A 361 -11.73 -17.93 -14.29
C ILE A 361 -10.73 -19.08 -14.24
N SER A 362 -10.19 -19.38 -13.06
CA SER A 362 -9.27 -20.49 -12.85
C SER A 362 -9.84 -21.43 -11.79
N ILE A 363 -10.20 -22.65 -12.17
CA ILE A 363 -10.77 -23.66 -11.26
C ILE A 363 -9.66 -24.67 -10.93
N PHE A 364 -9.29 -24.73 -9.65
CA PHE A 364 -8.12 -25.50 -9.21
C PHE A 364 -8.33 -27.02 -9.35
N PRO A 365 -7.23 -27.81 -9.40
CA PRO A 365 -7.28 -29.26 -9.53
C PRO A 365 -8.16 -29.94 -8.49
N GLY A 366 -8.96 -30.92 -8.93
CA GLY A 366 -9.86 -31.70 -8.07
C GLY A 366 -11.02 -30.92 -7.45
N LYS A 367 -11.20 -29.63 -7.77
CA LYS A 367 -12.21 -28.78 -7.12
C LYS A 367 -13.56 -28.86 -7.80
N LYS A 368 -14.59 -28.73 -6.97
CA LYS A 368 -16.00 -28.75 -7.34
C LYS A 368 -16.67 -27.48 -6.84
N LEU A 369 -17.48 -26.87 -7.68
CA LEU A 369 -18.33 -25.73 -7.37
C LEU A 369 -19.78 -26.19 -7.47
N SER A 370 -20.57 -25.89 -6.45
CA SER A 370 -21.99 -26.25 -6.35
C SER A 370 -22.94 -25.23 -6.99
N SER A 371 -22.39 -24.23 -7.68
CA SER A 371 -23.15 -23.22 -8.41
C SER A 371 -22.29 -22.61 -9.52
N HIS A 372 -22.93 -21.80 -10.37
CA HIS A 372 -22.23 -20.93 -11.30
C HIS A 372 -21.47 -19.80 -10.57
N PHE A 373 -20.47 -19.22 -11.24
CA PHE A 373 -19.54 -18.24 -10.67
C PHE A 373 -20.19 -16.89 -10.36
N PHE A 374 -21.27 -16.57 -11.08
CA PHE A 374 -21.93 -15.28 -11.04
C PHE A 374 -23.43 -15.42 -10.87
N LEU A 375 -24.02 -14.46 -10.15
CA LEU A 375 -25.46 -14.21 -10.17
C LEU A 375 -25.71 -13.07 -11.16
N PHE A 376 -25.88 -13.41 -12.44
CA PHE A 376 -26.06 -12.44 -13.52
C PHE A 376 -27.32 -12.78 -14.32
N LYS A 377 -28.11 -11.74 -14.61
CA LYS A 377 -29.32 -11.83 -15.44
C LYS A 377 -29.01 -11.18 -16.79
N GLY A 378 -28.28 -11.89 -17.64
CA GLY A 378 -27.89 -11.45 -18.97
C GLY A 378 -27.22 -12.57 -19.75
N GLU A 379 -26.72 -12.26 -20.95
CA GLU A 379 -26.01 -13.23 -21.78
C GLU A 379 -24.55 -13.36 -21.32
N GLU A 380 -24.04 -14.58 -21.34
CA GLU A 380 -22.67 -14.89 -20.99
C GLU A 380 -22.04 -15.83 -22.00
N ALA A 381 -20.73 -15.67 -22.21
CA ALA A 381 -19.96 -16.53 -23.09
C ALA A 381 -18.64 -16.92 -22.42
N GLY A 382 -18.34 -18.22 -22.40
CA GLY A 382 -17.09 -18.78 -21.90
C GLY A 382 -16.27 -19.41 -23.02
N TYR A 383 -14.95 -19.39 -22.89
CA TYR A 383 -14.03 -20.10 -23.76
C TYR A 383 -12.95 -20.79 -22.92
N VAL A 384 -12.72 -22.09 -23.12
CA VAL A 384 -11.71 -22.83 -22.37
C VAL A 384 -10.33 -22.57 -22.98
N LEU A 385 -9.45 -21.94 -22.19
CA LEU A 385 -8.09 -21.62 -22.60
C LEU A 385 -7.14 -22.81 -22.36
N SER A 386 -7.26 -23.47 -21.20
CA SER A 386 -6.41 -24.60 -20.82
C SER A 386 -7.10 -25.50 -19.79
N GLY A 387 -6.63 -26.75 -19.69
CA GLY A 387 -7.21 -27.77 -18.81
C GLY A 387 -8.56 -28.31 -19.29
N GLU A 388 -9.13 -29.26 -18.54
CA GLU A 388 -10.46 -29.82 -18.81
C GLU A 388 -11.39 -29.57 -17.62
N ILE A 389 -12.65 -29.26 -17.90
CA ILE A 389 -13.65 -28.94 -16.88
C ILE A 389 -15.01 -29.53 -17.24
N ASP A 390 -15.68 -30.15 -16.28
CA ASP A 390 -17.05 -30.59 -16.43
C ASP A 390 -18.01 -29.52 -15.91
N MET A 391 -19.10 -29.27 -16.63
CA MET A 391 -20.23 -28.47 -16.15
C MET A 391 -21.53 -29.27 -16.19
N VAL A 392 -22.46 -28.98 -15.28
CA VAL A 392 -23.84 -29.48 -15.36
C VAL A 392 -24.76 -28.35 -15.79
N TYR A 393 -25.40 -28.52 -16.94
CA TYR A 393 -26.34 -27.56 -17.50
C TYR A 393 -27.64 -28.29 -17.86
N LYS A 394 -28.77 -27.88 -17.28
CA LYS A 394 -30.08 -28.54 -17.45
C LYS A 394 -30.01 -30.07 -17.22
N ASP A 395 -29.42 -30.47 -16.11
CA ASP A 395 -29.21 -31.87 -15.69
C ASP A 395 -28.35 -32.73 -16.62
N GLN A 396 -27.71 -32.13 -17.63
CA GLN A 396 -26.74 -32.79 -18.50
C GLN A 396 -25.32 -32.42 -18.08
N THR A 397 -24.45 -33.42 -18.00
CA THR A 397 -23.02 -33.21 -17.77
C THR A 397 -22.30 -33.01 -19.10
N CYS A 398 -21.63 -31.88 -19.26
CA CYS A 398 -20.85 -31.51 -20.43
C CYS A 398 -19.37 -31.41 -20.05
N SER A 399 -18.52 -32.24 -20.63
CA SER A 399 -17.06 -32.13 -20.49
C SER A 399 -16.49 -31.16 -21.52
N LEU A 400 -15.79 -30.15 -21.05
CA LEU A 400 -15.23 -29.07 -21.86
C LEU A 400 -13.70 -29.19 -21.89
N LYS A 401 -13.13 -29.01 -23.07
CA LYS A 401 -11.70 -29.06 -23.37
C LYS A 401 -11.22 -27.73 -23.96
N PRO A 402 -9.89 -27.46 -24.01
CA PRO A 402 -9.37 -26.25 -24.62
C PRO A 402 -9.91 -26.08 -26.04
N GLY A 403 -10.37 -24.87 -26.36
CA GLY A 403 -11.04 -24.57 -27.63
C GLY A 403 -12.56 -24.68 -27.63
N ASN A 404 -13.19 -25.22 -26.58
CA ASN A 404 -14.64 -25.24 -26.47
C ASN A 404 -15.19 -23.90 -25.98
N THR A 405 -16.36 -23.54 -26.52
CA THR A 405 -17.10 -22.32 -26.16
C THR A 405 -18.39 -22.71 -25.42
N VAL A 406 -18.68 -21.99 -24.34
CA VAL A 406 -19.94 -22.05 -23.61
C VAL A 406 -20.71 -20.77 -23.90
N TYR A 407 -22.01 -20.84 -24.14
CA TYR A 407 -22.86 -19.66 -24.30
C TYR A 407 -24.13 -19.86 -23.49
N LEU A 408 -24.43 -18.93 -22.60
CA LEU A 408 -25.54 -18.97 -21.66
C LEU A 408 -26.43 -17.73 -21.84
N ASN A 409 -27.74 -17.93 -22.00
CA ASN A 409 -28.70 -16.84 -22.20
C ASN A 409 -29.92 -16.91 -21.26
N THR A 410 -30.07 -17.96 -20.46
CA THR A 410 -31.30 -18.17 -19.67
C THR A 410 -31.05 -18.90 -18.35
N PHE A 411 -30.27 -19.99 -18.37
CA PHE A 411 -30.00 -20.79 -17.18
C PHE A 411 -28.52 -20.70 -16.80
N SER A 412 -28.25 -20.73 -15.50
CA SER A 412 -26.89 -20.86 -14.98
C SER A 412 -26.58 -22.33 -14.74
N PRO A 413 -25.36 -22.80 -15.05
CA PRO A 413 -24.93 -24.14 -14.69
C PRO A 413 -25.05 -24.39 -13.19
N SER A 414 -25.55 -25.56 -12.81
CA SER A 414 -25.72 -25.93 -11.41
C SER A 414 -24.42 -26.41 -10.77
N LEU A 415 -23.42 -26.80 -11.57
CA LEU A 415 -22.19 -27.40 -11.08
C LEU A 415 -21.05 -27.18 -12.06
N TRP A 416 -19.86 -26.98 -11.50
CA TRP A 416 -18.58 -27.05 -12.22
C TRP A 416 -17.63 -27.98 -11.48
N GLN A 417 -16.87 -28.81 -12.18
CA GLN A 417 -15.91 -29.71 -11.56
C GLN A 417 -14.66 -29.91 -12.41
N ASN A 418 -13.52 -29.63 -11.80
CA ASN A 418 -12.22 -29.99 -12.35
C ASN A 418 -11.81 -31.34 -11.77
N LYS A 419 -11.83 -32.40 -12.60
CA LYS A 419 -11.43 -33.76 -12.21
C LYS A 419 -9.95 -34.04 -12.49
N LYS A 420 -9.22 -33.08 -13.04
CA LYS A 420 -7.82 -33.22 -13.46
C LYS A 420 -6.87 -32.70 -12.39
N GLU A 421 -5.59 -33.01 -12.59
CA GLU A 421 -4.48 -32.55 -11.75
C GLU A 421 -3.97 -31.15 -12.14
N GLU A 422 -4.44 -30.62 -13.28
CA GLU A 422 -4.10 -29.29 -13.79
C GLU A 422 -5.25 -28.31 -13.59
N THR A 423 -4.93 -27.02 -13.40
CA THR A 423 -5.94 -25.95 -13.28
C THR A 423 -6.65 -25.74 -14.61
N ALA A 424 -7.98 -25.76 -14.60
CA ALA A 424 -8.78 -25.38 -15.76
C ALA A 424 -8.93 -23.86 -15.81
N VAL A 425 -8.60 -23.24 -16.93
CA VAL A 425 -8.65 -21.78 -17.13
C VAL A 425 -9.65 -21.45 -18.23
N LEU A 426 -10.61 -20.59 -17.91
CA LEU A 426 -11.63 -20.10 -18.83
C LEU A 426 -11.51 -18.59 -18.98
N LEU A 427 -11.72 -18.11 -20.20
CA LEU A 427 -12.05 -16.72 -20.49
C LEU A 427 -13.57 -16.60 -20.47
N TRP A 428 -14.12 -15.65 -19.73
CA TRP A 428 -15.57 -15.52 -19.54
C TRP A 428 -16.02 -14.08 -19.79
N MET A 429 -17.12 -13.91 -20.50
CA MET A 429 -17.70 -12.62 -20.85
C MET A 429 -19.10 -12.54 -20.30
N LYS A 430 -19.43 -11.42 -19.66
CA LYS A 430 -20.82 -11.02 -19.38
C LYS A 430 -21.18 -9.89 -20.33
N ILE A 431 -22.29 -10.05 -21.03
CA ILE A 431 -22.80 -9.10 -22.00
C ILE A 431 -23.94 -8.35 -21.31
N LYS A 432 -23.76 -7.03 -21.12
CA LYS A 432 -24.68 -6.11 -20.41
C LYS A 432 -25.75 -5.54 -21.31
#